data_AF-A0A0G4HFB7-F1
#
_entry.id   AF-A0A0G4HFB7-F1
#
_cell.length_a   1.000
_cell.length_b   1.000
_cell.length_c   1.000
_cell.angle_alpha   90.00
_cell.angle_beta   90.00
_cell.angle_gamma   90.00
#
_symmetry.space_group_name_H-M   'P 1'
#
loop_
_entity.id
_entity.type
_entity.pdbx_description
1 polymer ?
#
loop_
_entity_poly.entity_id
_entity_poly.type
_entity_poly.pdbx_seq_one_letter_code
_entity_poly.pdbx_strand_id
1 'polypeptide(L)'
;MAQTGGDGAVEVAKNFFRLPESHPGAMRIAQTLPGYEFKGVPAFFDVGGLTADPEAFQMAIDLLVSRYASKKIDVVAGFDSRGFLLGPPVALALKIPFVMLRKPGKLPGPTVAVEYATEYSTDGLCCPCSAIRAGDRVMLIDDLLATGGTLKAGATLVQSLGAVVAECAVVVAIEFLKGWEKFHSDPKLSDVPIFSMIDAGSTPGMPEGSTKSFVFDVNGEEVKKIQEAMKGAPSGSVLVKNGDGSWTAAKLCGGEAKNTSYA
;
A
#
# COMPACT_ATOMS: atom_id res chain seq x y z
N MET A 1 28.13 -0.07 -5.88
CA MET A 1 27.79 0.66 -4.63
C MET A 1 26.34 1.08 -4.79
N ALA A 2 25.46 0.69 -3.87
CA ALA A 2 24.05 1.07 -3.94
C ALA A 2 23.94 2.60 -3.91
N GLN A 3 23.27 3.19 -4.90
CA GLN A 3 22.98 4.62 -4.90
C GLN A 3 21.92 4.88 -3.82
N THR A 4 22.32 5.53 -2.73
CA THR A 4 21.39 5.98 -1.70
C THR A 4 20.71 7.25 -2.19
N GLY A 5 19.38 7.25 -2.30
CA GLY A 5 18.62 8.50 -2.41
C GLY A 5 18.82 9.36 -1.15
N GLY A 6 18.51 10.66 -1.23
CA GLY A 6 18.56 11.57 -0.06
C GLY A 6 17.64 11.17 1.09
N ASP A 7 16.77 10.18 0.88
CA ASP A 7 15.84 9.55 1.81
C ASP A 7 16.36 8.24 2.42
N GLY A 8 17.61 7.86 2.15
CA GLY A 8 18.22 6.65 2.69
C GLY A 8 17.76 5.34 2.06
N ALA A 9 16.93 5.39 1.01
CA ALA A 9 16.53 4.20 0.26
C ALA A 9 17.73 3.57 -0.46
N VAL A 10 17.82 2.25 -0.45
CA VAL A 10 18.85 1.46 -1.13
C VAL A 10 18.28 0.70 -2.32
N GLU A 11 19.06 0.58 -3.38
CA GLU A 11 18.70 -0.26 -4.52
C GLU A 11 18.89 -1.74 -4.16
N VAL A 12 17.80 -2.48 -4.02
CA VAL A 12 17.79 -3.91 -3.64
C VAL A 12 17.71 -4.85 -4.85
N ALA A 13 17.21 -4.33 -5.98
CA ALA A 13 17.32 -4.93 -7.30
C ALA A 13 17.36 -3.80 -8.35
N LYS A 14 17.74 -4.11 -9.60
CA LYS A 14 17.84 -3.09 -10.67
C LYS A 14 16.57 -2.24 -10.73
N ASN A 15 16.69 -0.94 -10.55
CA ASN A 15 15.58 0.04 -10.55
C ASN A 15 14.48 -0.25 -9.51
N PHE A 16 14.78 -1.02 -8.47
CA PHE A 16 13.90 -1.26 -7.33
C PHE A 16 14.60 -0.86 -6.02
N PHE A 17 14.02 0.13 -5.36
CA PHE A 17 14.56 0.78 -4.18
C PHE A 17 13.68 0.52 -2.96
N ARG A 18 14.29 0.33 -1.80
CA ARG A 18 13.59 0.14 -0.52
C ARG A 18 14.31 0.84 0.61
N LEU A 19 13.58 1.32 1.63
CA LEU A 19 14.22 1.75 2.87
C LEU A 19 14.84 0.54 3.59
N PRO A 20 16.08 0.66 4.11
CA PRO A 20 16.68 -0.39 4.93
C PRO A 20 15.78 -0.74 6.11
N GLU A 21 15.82 -2.00 6.57
CA GLU A 21 15.02 -2.44 7.73
C GLU A 21 15.39 -1.67 9.01
N SER A 22 16.63 -1.19 9.11
CA SER A 22 17.10 -0.34 10.21
C SER A 22 16.60 1.11 10.14
N HIS A 23 15.94 1.52 9.04
CA HIS A 23 15.40 2.87 8.91
C HIS A 23 14.28 3.07 9.93
N PRO A 24 14.34 4.09 10.82
CA PRO A 24 13.36 4.28 11.89
C PRO A 24 11.91 4.32 11.40
N GLY A 25 11.68 4.99 10.27
CA GLY A 25 10.36 5.05 9.66
C GLY A 25 9.89 3.73 9.07
N ALA A 26 10.81 2.93 8.51
CA ALA A 26 10.47 1.62 7.96
C ALA A 26 10.05 0.67 9.08
N MET A 27 10.81 0.62 10.18
CA MET A 27 10.48 -0.17 11.37
C MET A 27 9.10 0.22 11.93
N ARG A 28 8.83 1.53 12.06
CA ARG A 28 7.58 2.02 12.64
C ARG A 28 6.36 1.66 11.77
N ILE A 29 6.50 1.80 10.45
CA ILE A 29 5.43 1.48 9.49
C ILE A 29 5.17 -0.03 9.47
N ALA A 30 6.21 -0.86 9.47
CA ALA A 30 6.07 -2.32 9.51
C ALA A 30 5.25 -2.82 10.71
N GLN A 31 5.40 -2.17 11.87
CA GLN A 31 4.66 -2.49 13.09
C GLN A 31 3.16 -2.15 13.05
N THR A 32 2.68 -1.47 12.00
CA THR A 32 1.26 -1.08 11.86
C THR A 32 0.48 -1.92 10.88
N LEU A 33 1.12 -2.88 10.21
CA LEU A 33 0.52 -3.60 9.08
C LEU A 33 0.21 -5.04 9.49
N PRO A 34 -1.01 -5.33 9.99
CA PRO A 34 -1.40 -6.68 10.34
C PRO A 34 -1.52 -7.56 9.08
N GLY A 35 -1.09 -8.81 9.20
CA GLY A 35 -1.21 -9.83 8.14
C GLY A 35 -2.36 -10.80 8.41
N TYR A 36 -3.46 -10.67 7.67
CA TYR A 36 -4.63 -11.54 7.80
C TYR A 36 -4.68 -12.62 6.72
N GLU A 37 -5.20 -13.79 7.07
CA GLU A 37 -5.68 -14.75 6.08
C GLU A 37 -6.94 -14.20 5.41
N PHE A 38 -6.88 -13.99 4.09
CA PHE A 38 -8.00 -13.43 3.34
C PHE A 38 -8.08 -13.99 1.93
N LYS A 39 -9.24 -14.56 1.57
CA LYS A 39 -9.53 -15.08 0.22
C LYS A 39 -8.44 -16.03 -0.35
N GLY A 40 -7.90 -16.89 0.50
CA GLY A 40 -6.85 -17.85 0.12
C GLY A 40 -5.43 -17.26 0.08
N VAL A 41 -5.25 -15.98 0.43
CA VAL A 41 -3.93 -15.37 0.67
C VAL A 41 -3.56 -15.61 2.14
N PRO A 42 -2.42 -16.27 2.45
CA PRO A 42 -2.03 -16.56 3.83
C PRO A 42 -1.72 -15.32 4.67
N ALA A 43 -1.18 -14.27 4.05
CA ALA A 43 -0.88 -13.00 4.69
C ALA A 43 -1.26 -11.84 3.76
N PHE A 44 -2.41 -11.24 4.03
CA PHE A 44 -2.89 -10.01 3.44
C PHE A 44 -2.54 -8.86 4.39
N PHE A 45 -1.57 -8.03 3.99
CA PHE A 45 -1.15 -6.87 4.77
C PHE A 45 -2.18 -5.76 4.65
N ASP A 46 -2.91 -5.50 5.73
CA ASP A 46 -3.98 -4.52 5.74
C ASP A 46 -3.45 -3.11 6.05
N VAL A 47 -3.45 -2.24 5.02
CA VAL A 47 -3.11 -0.82 5.14
C VAL A 47 -4.03 -0.06 6.11
N GLY A 48 -5.20 -0.61 6.44
CA GLY A 48 -6.08 -0.09 7.48
C GLY A 48 -5.35 0.11 8.80
N GLY A 49 -4.46 -0.82 9.18
CA GLY A 49 -3.65 -0.71 10.40
C GLY A 49 -2.72 0.51 10.40
N LEU A 50 -2.10 0.83 9.25
CA LEU A 50 -1.30 2.05 9.09
C LEU A 50 -2.18 3.29 9.27
N THR A 51 -3.34 3.36 8.61
CA THR A 51 -4.22 4.53 8.70
C THR A 51 -4.92 4.69 10.06
N ALA A 52 -5.04 3.62 10.83
CA ALA A 52 -5.59 3.63 12.19
C ALA A 52 -4.60 4.18 13.23
N ASP A 53 -3.34 4.37 12.83
CA ASP A 53 -2.25 4.92 13.65
C ASP A 53 -1.79 6.28 13.07
N PRO A 54 -2.31 7.41 13.60
CA PRO A 54 -2.08 8.72 13.01
C PRO A 54 -0.60 9.12 12.91
N GLU A 55 0.22 8.72 13.87
CA GLU A 55 1.66 9.04 13.88
C GLU A 55 2.40 8.26 12.80
N ALA A 56 2.14 6.96 12.67
CA ALA A 56 2.73 6.14 11.63
C ALA A 56 2.25 6.56 10.24
N PHE A 57 0.98 6.92 10.10
CA PHE A 57 0.44 7.40 8.85
C PHE A 57 1.07 8.73 8.43
N GLN A 58 1.18 9.70 9.34
CA GLN A 58 1.89 10.96 9.08
C GLN A 58 3.34 10.71 8.66
N MET A 59 4.03 9.81 9.34
CA MET A 59 5.40 9.43 9.01
C MET A 59 5.53 8.83 7.61
N ALA A 60 4.60 7.96 7.20
CA ALA A 60 4.57 7.41 5.84
C ALA A 60 4.38 8.50 4.78
N ILE A 61 3.46 9.46 5.03
CA ILE A 61 3.24 10.59 4.12
C ILE A 61 4.48 11.49 4.06
N ASP A 62 5.08 11.83 5.20
CA ASP A 62 6.27 12.69 5.26
C ASP A 62 7.46 12.09 4.52
N LEU A 63 7.64 10.76 4.58
CA LEU A 63 8.67 10.04 3.82
C LEU A 63 8.45 10.16 2.31
N LEU A 64 7.21 9.96 1.84
CA LEU A 64 6.87 10.13 0.42
C LEU A 64 7.10 11.58 -0.01
N VAL A 65 6.54 12.54 0.74
CA VAL A 65 6.67 13.96 0.41
C VAL A 65 8.14 14.37 0.36
N SER A 66 8.95 13.95 1.32
CA SER A 66 10.40 14.23 1.34
C SER A 66 11.11 13.62 0.13
N ARG A 67 10.77 12.38 -0.25
CA ARG A 67 11.35 11.69 -1.42
C ARG A 67 11.01 12.39 -2.74
N TYR A 68 9.84 13.01 -2.84
CA TYR A 68 9.35 13.60 -4.10
C TYR A 68 9.45 15.13 -4.15
N ALA A 69 9.71 15.82 -3.04
CA ALA A 69 9.74 17.29 -2.98
C ALA A 69 10.73 17.95 -3.95
N SER A 70 11.86 17.30 -4.22
CA SER A 70 12.88 17.77 -5.18
C SER A 70 12.79 17.10 -6.54
N LYS A 71 11.91 16.11 -6.70
CA LYS A 71 11.68 15.42 -7.97
C LYS A 71 10.65 16.19 -8.79
N LYS A 72 10.86 16.27 -10.11
CA LYS A 72 9.85 16.81 -11.02
C LYS A 72 8.73 15.78 -11.20
N ILE A 73 7.67 15.91 -10.41
CA ILE A 73 6.41 15.17 -10.51
C ILE A 73 5.30 16.19 -10.82
N ASP A 74 4.55 15.95 -11.88
CA ASP A 74 3.47 16.83 -12.32
C ASP A 74 2.11 16.32 -11.82
N VAL A 75 1.95 15.01 -11.63
CA VAL A 75 0.70 14.37 -11.22
C VAL A 75 0.97 13.16 -10.32
N VAL A 76 0.17 12.98 -9.27
CA VAL A 76 0.10 11.71 -8.52
C VAL A 76 -1.13 10.94 -8.98
N ALA A 77 -0.96 9.68 -9.38
CA ALA A 77 -2.06 8.82 -9.77
C ALA A 77 -2.13 7.59 -8.86
N GLY A 78 -3.22 7.47 -8.10
CA GLY A 78 -3.44 6.38 -7.14
C GLY A 78 -4.31 5.27 -7.71
N PHE A 79 -4.10 4.04 -7.27
CA PHE A 79 -4.94 2.89 -7.65
C PHE A 79 -6.15 2.72 -6.72
N ASP A 80 -7.30 2.38 -7.29
CA ASP A 80 -8.52 2.07 -6.55
C ASP A 80 -8.37 0.77 -5.73
N SER A 81 -8.63 0.74 -4.42
CA SER A 81 -9.00 1.87 -3.55
C SER A 81 -7.87 2.33 -2.64
N ARG A 82 -6.87 1.48 -2.38
CA ARG A 82 -5.92 1.67 -1.28
C ARG A 82 -4.87 2.72 -1.60
N GLY A 83 -4.49 2.87 -2.87
CA GLY A 83 -3.72 4.02 -3.34
C GLY A 83 -4.41 5.37 -3.08
N PHE A 84 -5.74 5.41 -2.87
CA PHE A 84 -6.46 6.64 -2.52
C PHE A 84 -6.29 7.05 -1.05
N LEU A 85 -5.76 6.18 -0.20
CA LEU A 85 -5.42 6.53 1.18
C LEU A 85 -4.10 7.32 1.22
N LEU A 86 -3.18 7.04 0.29
CA LEU A 86 -1.81 7.56 0.29
C LEU A 86 -1.61 8.70 -0.73
N GLY A 87 -2.21 8.57 -1.91
CA GLY A 87 -1.98 9.50 -3.02
C GLY A 87 -2.49 10.92 -2.76
N PRO A 88 -3.75 11.14 -2.32
CA PRO A 88 -4.27 12.47 -2.03
C PRO A 88 -3.45 13.27 -1.02
N PRO A 89 -3.06 12.74 0.17
CA PRO A 89 -2.25 13.51 1.11
C PRO A 89 -0.86 13.88 0.55
N VAL A 90 -0.22 12.99 -0.23
CA VAL A 90 1.04 13.29 -0.92
C VAL A 90 0.86 14.40 -1.96
N ALA A 91 -0.14 14.27 -2.83
CA ALA A 91 -0.44 15.25 -3.88
C ALA A 91 -0.77 16.63 -3.28
N LEU A 92 -1.53 16.65 -2.18
CA LEU A 92 -1.86 17.87 -1.44
C LEU A 92 -0.61 18.56 -0.90
N ALA A 93 0.28 17.82 -0.25
CA ALA A 93 1.53 18.35 0.30
C ALA A 93 2.48 18.87 -0.79
N LEU A 94 2.54 18.17 -1.93
CA LEU A 94 3.32 18.58 -3.11
C LEU A 94 2.65 19.68 -3.95
N LYS A 95 1.38 20.02 -3.67
CA LYS A 95 0.56 20.99 -4.41
C LYS A 95 0.41 20.67 -5.90
N ILE A 96 0.21 19.39 -6.21
CA ILE A 96 0.00 18.88 -7.57
C ILE A 96 -1.32 18.10 -7.67
N PRO A 97 -1.86 17.91 -8.90
CA PRO A 97 -3.07 17.12 -9.10
C PRO A 97 -2.95 15.68 -8.59
N PHE A 98 -4.07 15.18 -8.05
CA PHE A 98 -4.29 13.76 -7.80
C PHE A 98 -5.28 13.19 -8.83
N VAL A 99 -4.96 12.01 -9.37
CA VAL A 99 -5.78 11.29 -10.34
C VAL A 99 -6.16 9.92 -9.80
N MET A 100 -7.45 9.59 -9.90
CA MET A 100 -7.96 8.26 -9.56
C MET A 100 -7.82 7.32 -10.77
N LEU A 101 -7.09 6.21 -10.58
CA LEU A 101 -7.07 5.09 -11.51
C LEU A 101 -8.06 4.05 -11.02
N ARG A 102 -9.11 3.77 -11.80
CA ARG A 102 -10.23 2.90 -11.39
C ARG A 102 -10.52 1.83 -12.42
N LYS A 103 -11.32 0.84 -12.05
CA LYS A 103 -11.89 -0.08 -13.05
C LYS A 103 -12.87 0.66 -13.97
N PRO A 104 -12.98 0.28 -15.25
CA PRO A 104 -14.02 0.76 -16.15
C PRO A 104 -15.42 0.70 -15.51
N GLY A 105 -16.22 1.75 -15.72
CA GLY A 105 -17.56 1.89 -15.14
C GLY A 105 -17.61 2.45 -13.70
N LYS A 106 -16.46 2.72 -13.06
CA LYS A 106 -16.40 3.36 -11.73
C LYS A 106 -16.13 4.87 -11.75
N LEU A 107 -15.93 5.46 -12.92
CA LEU A 107 -15.73 6.89 -13.12
C LEU A 107 -16.86 7.48 -13.98
N PRO A 108 -17.38 8.67 -13.62
CA PRO A 108 -18.31 9.39 -14.48
C PRO A 108 -17.57 10.11 -15.61
N GLY A 109 -18.31 10.45 -16.68
CA GLY A 109 -17.78 11.22 -17.81
C GLY A 109 -16.87 10.42 -18.76
N PRO A 110 -16.23 11.09 -19.74
CA PRO A 110 -15.35 10.43 -20.69
C PRO A 110 -14.07 9.90 -20.03
N THR A 111 -13.83 8.60 -20.19
CA THR A 111 -12.64 7.92 -19.66
C THR A 111 -11.82 7.26 -20.75
N VAL A 112 -10.51 7.20 -20.54
CA VAL A 112 -9.57 6.38 -21.31
C VAL A 112 -9.20 5.15 -20.50
N ALA A 113 -9.13 3.99 -21.15
CA ALA A 113 -8.92 2.70 -20.48
C ALA A 113 -7.84 1.87 -21.17
N VAL A 114 -7.15 1.05 -20.37
CA VAL A 114 -6.34 -0.08 -20.84
C VAL A 114 -7.00 -1.34 -20.31
N GLU A 115 -7.34 -2.25 -21.23
CA GLU A 115 -7.88 -3.57 -20.93
C GLU A 115 -6.77 -4.62 -20.96
N TYR A 116 -6.87 -5.62 -20.08
CA TYR A 116 -6.01 -6.79 -20.13
C TYR A 116 -6.83 -8.05 -19.87
N ALA A 117 -6.49 -9.11 -20.62
CA ALA A 117 -7.15 -10.39 -20.49
C ALA A 117 -6.63 -11.14 -19.25
N THR A 118 -7.56 -11.67 -18.46
CA THR A 118 -7.30 -12.75 -17.51
C THR A 118 -7.84 -14.06 -18.09
N GLU A 119 -7.61 -15.20 -17.43
CA GLU A 119 -8.06 -16.51 -17.90
C GLU A 119 -9.58 -16.63 -18.05
N TYR A 120 -10.36 -15.82 -17.32
CA TYR A 120 -11.83 -15.93 -17.27
C TYR A 120 -12.58 -14.60 -17.38
N SER A 121 -11.89 -13.46 -17.49
CA SER A 121 -12.51 -12.14 -17.68
C SER A 121 -11.57 -11.11 -18.32
N THR A 122 -12.13 -10.09 -18.95
CA THR A 122 -11.43 -8.83 -19.22
C THR A 122 -11.51 -7.96 -17.97
N ASP A 123 -10.34 -7.59 -17.44
CA ASP A 123 -10.24 -6.54 -16.42
C ASP A 123 -9.56 -5.32 -17.05
N GLY A 124 -9.64 -4.18 -16.38
CA GLY A 124 -9.09 -2.96 -16.95
C GLY A 124 -8.89 -1.86 -15.93
N LEU A 125 -8.12 -0.86 -16.36
CA LEU A 125 -7.85 0.34 -15.59
C LEU A 125 -8.14 1.56 -16.46
N CYS A 126 -8.82 2.55 -15.89
CA CYS A 126 -9.19 3.79 -16.57
C CYS A 126 -8.99 5.02 -15.69
N CYS A 127 -8.90 6.17 -16.35
CA CYS A 127 -8.92 7.50 -15.74
C CYS A 127 -9.71 8.48 -16.62
N PRO A 128 -10.10 9.66 -16.11
CA PRO A 128 -10.76 10.67 -16.94
C PRO A 128 -9.83 11.14 -18.08
N CYS A 129 -10.36 11.34 -19.29
CA CYS A 129 -9.55 11.69 -20.47
C CYS A 129 -8.73 12.99 -20.32
N SER A 130 -9.14 13.89 -19.43
CA SER A 130 -8.49 15.18 -19.17
C SER A 130 -7.50 15.14 -18.00
N ALA A 131 -7.38 14.01 -17.30
CA ALA A 131 -6.68 13.92 -16.02
C ALA A 131 -5.15 13.91 -16.14
N ILE A 132 -4.62 13.35 -17.24
CA ILE A 132 -3.19 13.23 -17.50
C ILE A 132 -2.94 13.73 -18.92
N ARG A 133 -1.97 14.63 -19.08
CA ARG A 133 -1.59 15.25 -20.34
C ARG A 133 -0.30 14.65 -20.86
N ALA A 134 -0.12 14.70 -22.18
CA ALA A 134 1.14 14.29 -22.79
C ALA A 134 2.31 15.10 -22.21
N GLY A 135 3.39 14.40 -21.85
CA GLY A 135 4.57 14.98 -21.20
C GLY A 135 4.50 15.09 -19.67
N ASP A 136 3.34 14.89 -19.04
CA ASP A 136 3.23 14.88 -17.57
C ASP A 136 4.13 13.78 -16.99
N ARG A 137 4.81 14.11 -15.89
CA ARG A 137 5.59 13.15 -15.09
C ARG A 137 4.72 12.62 -13.97
N VAL A 138 4.24 11.40 -14.14
CA VAL A 138 3.25 10.78 -13.25
C VAL A 138 3.94 9.89 -12.22
N MET A 139 3.65 10.13 -10.95
CA MET A 139 3.97 9.19 -9.87
C MET A 139 2.79 8.24 -9.68
N LEU A 140 3.01 6.94 -9.80
CA LEU A 140 2.01 5.92 -9.51
C LEU A 140 2.11 5.51 -8.04
N ILE A 141 0.98 5.38 -7.34
CA ILE A 141 0.99 5.04 -5.90
C ILE A 141 -0.09 4.02 -5.51
N ASP A 142 0.31 2.98 -4.79
CA ASP A 142 -0.58 1.99 -4.16
C ASP A 142 -0.09 1.65 -2.74
N ASP A 143 -0.83 0.81 -2.01
CA ASP A 143 -0.34 0.28 -0.74
C ASP A 143 0.66 -0.87 -0.91
N LEU A 144 0.47 -1.73 -1.91
CA LEU A 144 1.14 -3.02 -2.00
C LEU A 144 1.64 -3.37 -3.40
N LEU A 145 2.92 -3.76 -3.52
CA LEU A 145 3.47 -4.47 -4.67
C LEU A 145 3.46 -5.98 -4.42
N ALA A 146 2.53 -6.70 -5.06
CA ALA A 146 2.51 -8.16 -5.10
C ALA A 146 3.14 -8.68 -6.41
N THR A 147 2.33 -9.10 -7.38
CA THR A 147 2.82 -9.66 -8.66
C THR A 147 3.24 -8.60 -9.68
N GLY A 148 3.03 -7.31 -9.42
CA GLY A 148 3.38 -6.20 -10.32
C GLY A 148 2.37 -5.91 -11.44
N GLY A 149 1.30 -6.69 -11.57
CA GLY A 149 0.29 -6.51 -12.63
C GLY A 149 -0.40 -5.14 -12.60
N THR A 150 -0.81 -4.69 -11.42
CA THR A 150 -1.48 -3.39 -11.22
C THR A 150 -0.59 -2.21 -11.63
N LEU A 151 0.66 -2.18 -11.14
CA LEU A 151 1.61 -1.14 -11.50
C LEU A 151 1.86 -1.13 -13.01
N LYS A 152 2.01 -2.31 -13.63
CA LYS A 152 2.22 -2.41 -15.09
C LYS A 152 1.02 -1.84 -15.87
N ALA A 153 -0.21 -2.20 -15.49
CA ALA A 153 -1.41 -1.67 -16.13
C ALA A 153 -1.51 -0.13 -16.00
N GLY A 154 -1.21 0.41 -14.82
CA GLY A 154 -1.15 1.86 -14.59
C GLY A 154 -0.09 2.53 -15.46
N ALA A 155 1.11 1.95 -15.51
CA ALA A 155 2.21 2.48 -16.32
C ALA A 155 1.88 2.46 -17.82
N THR A 156 1.27 1.37 -18.32
CA THR A 156 0.81 1.28 -19.71
C THR A 156 -0.23 2.36 -20.01
N LEU A 157 -1.22 2.58 -19.13
CA LEU A 157 -2.24 3.63 -19.31
C LEU A 157 -1.59 5.02 -19.38
N VAL A 158 -0.67 5.34 -18.48
CA VAL A 158 0.07 6.62 -18.48
C VAL A 158 0.85 6.79 -19.79
N GLN A 159 1.59 5.77 -20.23
CA GLN A 159 2.37 5.83 -21.47
C GLN A 159 1.48 5.97 -22.72
N SER A 160 0.32 5.32 -22.75
CA SER A 160 -0.66 5.44 -23.83
C SER A 160 -1.24 6.86 -23.96
N LEU A 161 -1.20 7.66 -22.89
CA LEU A 161 -1.57 9.08 -22.89
C LEU A 161 -0.42 10.01 -23.29
N GLY A 162 0.75 9.47 -23.65
CA GLY A 162 1.95 10.24 -23.99
C GLY A 162 2.63 10.86 -22.77
N ALA A 163 2.27 10.45 -21.56
CA ALA A 163 2.91 10.86 -20.31
C ALA A 163 4.05 9.90 -19.93
N VAL A 164 4.86 10.29 -18.96
CA VAL A 164 6.01 9.52 -18.49
C VAL A 164 5.76 9.07 -17.05
N VAL A 165 5.98 7.79 -16.77
CA VAL A 165 5.98 7.30 -15.38
C VAL A 165 7.29 7.71 -14.73
N ALA A 166 7.22 8.59 -13.73
CA ALA A 166 8.41 9.10 -13.03
C ALA A 166 8.95 8.08 -12.02
N GLU A 167 8.05 7.45 -11.26
CA GLU A 167 8.35 6.40 -10.27
C GLU A 167 7.04 5.72 -9.86
N CYS A 168 7.09 4.45 -9.48
CA CYS A 168 6.01 3.78 -8.77
C CYS A 168 6.35 3.68 -7.29
N ALA A 169 5.44 4.05 -6.40
CA ALA A 169 5.63 4.00 -4.95
C ALA A 169 4.60 3.06 -4.30
N VAL A 170 5.06 2.22 -3.39
CA VAL A 170 4.21 1.39 -2.54
C VAL A 170 4.65 1.48 -1.08
N VAL A 171 3.75 1.19 -0.14
CA VAL A 171 4.14 1.04 1.26
C VAL A 171 4.88 -0.29 1.43
N VAL A 172 4.28 -1.38 0.96
CA VAL A 172 4.79 -2.74 1.15
C VAL A 172 5.12 -3.37 -0.19
N ALA A 173 6.27 -4.02 -0.30
CA ALA A 173 6.53 -4.97 -1.39
C ALA A 173 6.52 -6.41 -0.83
N ILE A 174 5.96 -7.36 -1.56
CA ILE A 174 6.08 -8.79 -1.27
C ILE A 174 7.29 -9.30 -2.06
N GLU A 175 8.49 -9.19 -1.49
CA GLU A 175 9.70 -9.34 -2.30
C GLU A 175 9.88 -10.71 -2.93
N PHE A 176 9.46 -11.78 -2.25
CA PHE A 176 9.58 -13.14 -2.79
C PHE A 176 8.73 -13.37 -4.07
N LEU A 177 7.71 -12.54 -4.33
CA LEU A 177 6.92 -12.59 -5.56
C LEU A 177 7.57 -11.87 -6.74
N LYS A 178 8.65 -11.12 -6.49
CA LYS A 178 9.46 -10.45 -7.53
C LYS A 178 8.63 -9.62 -8.51
N GLY A 179 7.62 -8.92 -8.01
CA GLY A 179 6.70 -8.14 -8.85
C GLY A 179 7.37 -7.09 -9.74
N TRP A 180 8.52 -6.54 -9.30
CA TRP A 180 9.33 -5.63 -10.11
C TRP A 180 9.91 -6.32 -11.35
N GLU A 181 10.28 -7.61 -11.30
CA GLU A 181 10.81 -8.32 -12.48
C GLU A 181 9.74 -8.39 -13.57
N LYS A 182 8.48 -8.68 -13.21
CA LYS A 182 7.36 -8.67 -14.17
C LYS A 182 7.11 -7.27 -14.71
N PHE A 183 7.21 -6.24 -13.88
CA PHE A 183 7.04 -4.85 -14.30
C PHE A 183 8.14 -4.42 -15.29
N HIS A 184 9.42 -4.65 -14.95
CA HIS A 184 10.59 -4.32 -15.77
C HIS A 184 10.83 -5.26 -16.96
N SER A 185 10.09 -6.38 -17.07
CA SER A 185 10.11 -7.24 -18.26
C SER A 185 9.60 -6.54 -19.52
N ASP A 186 8.85 -5.45 -19.37
CA ASP A 186 8.49 -4.56 -20.47
C ASP A 186 9.67 -3.60 -20.74
N PRO A 187 10.27 -3.62 -21.94
CA PRO A 187 11.40 -2.74 -22.27
C PRO A 187 11.07 -1.24 -22.13
N LYS A 188 9.80 -0.84 -22.22
CA LYS A 188 9.39 0.56 -22.03
C LYS A 188 9.36 0.97 -20.56
N LEU A 189 9.40 -0.01 -19.65
CA LEU A 189 9.34 0.19 -18.21
C LEU A 189 10.64 -0.18 -17.52
N SER A 190 11.63 -0.75 -18.22
CA SER A 190 12.85 -1.29 -17.61
C SER A 190 13.66 -0.30 -16.80
N ASP A 191 13.55 1.00 -17.11
CA ASP A 191 14.25 2.09 -16.42
C ASP A 191 13.35 2.90 -15.48
N VAL A 192 12.07 2.51 -15.34
CA VAL A 192 11.14 3.17 -14.43
C VAL A 192 11.42 2.71 -12.99
N PRO A 193 11.78 3.61 -12.06
CA PRO A 193 12.05 3.23 -10.69
C PRO A 193 10.78 2.73 -9.98
N ILE A 194 10.95 1.74 -9.12
CA ILE A 194 9.96 1.33 -8.13
C ILE A 194 10.55 1.59 -6.75
N PHE A 195 9.74 2.16 -5.85
CA PHE A 195 10.09 2.41 -4.46
C PHE A 195 9.10 1.68 -3.54
N SER A 196 9.62 1.05 -2.49
CA SER A 196 8.83 0.52 -1.37
C SER A 196 9.34 1.04 -0.04
N MET A 197 8.45 1.31 0.92
CA MET A 197 8.88 1.68 2.27
C MET A 197 9.42 0.47 3.02
N ILE A 198 8.75 -0.69 2.91
CA ILE A 198 9.10 -1.91 3.62
C ILE A 198 8.95 -3.14 2.72
N ASP A 199 9.64 -4.23 3.11
CA ASP A 199 9.31 -5.57 2.64
C ASP A 199 8.26 -6.18 3.58
N ALA A 200 7.38 -7.00 3.01
CA ALA A 200 6.40 -7.79 3.74
C ALA A 200 7.05 -8.65 4.83
N GLY A 201 8.26 -9.19 4.58
CA GLY A 201 9.03 -9.97 5.53
C GLY A 201 9.45 -9.20 6.79
N SER A 202 9.43 -7.86 6.75
CA SER A 202 9.77 -7.01 7.89
C SER A 202 8.59 -6.78 8.85
N THR A 203 7.38 -7.21 8.50
CA THR A 203 6.18 -7.05 9.36
C THR A 203 6.19 -8.08 10.50
N PRO A 204 5.71 -7.71 11.71
CA PRO A 204 5.62 -8.65 12.82
C PRO A 204 4.53 -9.71 12.57
N GLY A 205 4.71 -10.87 13.20
CA GLY A 205 3.67 -11.90 13.24
C GLY A 205 2.42 -11.43 14.00
N MET A 206 1.26 -11.95 13.61
CA MET A 206 0.01 -11.70 14.32
C MET A 206 -0.05 -12.47 15.64
N PRO A 207 -0.71 -11.92 16.68
CA PRO A 207 -1.06 -12.71 17.87
C PRO A 207 -1.94 -13.91 17.49
N GLU A 208 -1.77 -15.03 18.20
CA GLU A 208 -2.57 -16.23 18.00
C GLU A 208 -4.07 -15.91 18.08
N GLY A 209 -4.87 -16.43 17.15
CA GLY A 209 -6.31 -16.14 17.07
C GLY A 209 -6.68 -14.85 16.32
N SER A 210 -5.70 -14.08 15.82
CA SER A 210 -5.92 -12.80 15.13
C SER A 210 -5.75 -12.86 13.61
N THR A 211 -5.39 -14.01 13.05
CA THR A 211 -5.11 -14.13 11.60
C THR A 211 -6.38 -14.25 10.76
N LYS A 212 -7.53 -14.58 11.34
CA LYS A 212 -8.75 -14.85 10.59
C LYS A 212 -9.59 -13.60 10.36
N SER A 213 -10.18 -13.51 9.18
CA SER A 213 -11.19 -12.51 8.86
C SER A 213 -12.56 -12.93 9.38
N PHE A 214 -13.28 -12.00 10.01
CA PHE A 214 -14.64 -12.21 10.52
C PHE A 214 -15.59 -11.15 9.98
N VAL A 215 -16.86 -11.52 9.76
CA VAL A 215 -17.94 -10.59 9.39
C VAL A 215 -19.06 -10.77 10.41
N PHE A 216 -19.41 -9.69 11.10
CA PHE A 216 -20.47 -9.68 12.12
C PHE A 216 -21.62 -8.76 11.68
N ASP A 217 -22.84 -9.12 12.07
CA ASP A 217 -23.99 -8.22 11.97
C ASP A 217 -23.81 -7.05 12.94
N VAL A 218 -23.97 -5.81 12.45
CA VAL A 218 -23.85 -4.59 13.26
C VAL A 218 -24.82 -4.57 14.45
N ASN A 219 -25.95 -5.26 14.35
CA ASN A 219 -26.96 -5.35 15.41
C ASN A 219 -26.74 -6.57 16.33
N GLY A 220 -25.76 -7.42 16.04
CA GLY A 220 -25.43 -8.59 16.85
C GLY A 220 -24.79 -8.23 18.19
N GLU A 221 -24.98 -9.09 19.19
CA GLU A 221 -24.33 -8.93 20.50
C GLU A 221 -22.80 -8.97 20.42
N GLU A 222 -22.26 -9.66 19.42
CA GLU A 222 -20.83 -9.83 19.24
C GLU A 222 -20.11 -8.52 18.98
N VAL A 223 -20.72 -7.60 18.21
CA VAL A 223 -20.14 -6.28 17.93
C VAL A 223 -20.01 -5.46 19.21
N LYS A 224 -20.97 -5.57 20.14
CA LYS A 224 -20.89 -4.88 21.44
C LYS A 224 -19.73 -5.40 22.29
N LYS A 225 -19.50 -6.71 22.29
CA LYS A 225 -18.35 -7.31 23.00
C LYS A 225 -17.03 -6.85 22.40
N ILE A 226 -16.94 -6.79 21.07
CA ILE A 226 -15.76 -6.30 20.35
C ILE A 226 -15.51 -4.82 20.67
N GLN A 227 -16.55 -3.99 20.66
CA GLN A 227 -16.44 -2.57 21.01
C GLN A 227 -15.96 -2.37 22.45
N GLU A 228 -16.47 -3.15 23.40
CA GLU A 228 -15.98 -3.09 24.78
C GLU A 228 -14.54 -3.60 24.89
N ALA A 229 -14.16 -4.65 24.18
CA ALA A 229 -12.78 -5.15 24.15
C ALA A 229 -11.77 -4.14 23.53
N MET A 230 -12.21 -3.33 22.58
CA MET A 230 -11.41 -2.28 21.94
C MET A 230 -11.41 -0.96 22.72
N LYS A 231 -12.23 -0.84 23.75
CA LYS A 231 -12.38 0.40 24.51
C LYS A 231 -11.11 0.72 25.30
N GLY A 232 -10.54 1.89 25.03
CA GLY A 232 -9.27 2.30 25.61
C GLY A 232 -8.04 1.59 25.01
N ALA A 233 -8.23 0.73 24.01
CA ALA A 233 -7.11 0.16 23.27
C ALA A 233 -6.34 1.26 22.52
N PRO A 234 -5.00 1.24 22.52
CA PRO A 234 -4.20 2.18 21.74
C PRO A 234 -4.54 2.11 20.24
N SER A 235 -4.36 3.21 19.52
CA SER A 235 -4.40 3.24 18.05
C SER A 235 -3.50 2.16 17.43
N GLY A 236 -3.96 1.55 16.34
CA GLY A 236 -3.27 0.45 15.68
C GLY A 236 -3.37 -0.91 16.39
N SER A 237 -4.19 -1.05 17.44
CA SER A 237 -4.45 -2.36 18.06
C SER A 237 -5.27 -3.27 17.14
N VAL A 238 -4.97 -4.57 17.20
CA VAL A 238 -5.67 -5.64 16.50
C VAL A 238 -6.55 -6.44 17.46
N LEU A 239 -7.57 -7.09 16.91
CA LEU A 239 -8.52 -7.89 17.67
C LEU A 239 -8.06 -9.35 17.74
N VAL A 240 -8.08 -9.92 18.96
CA VAL A 240 -7.70 -11.31 19.25
C VAL A 240 -8.91 -12.09 19.71
N LYS A 241 -9.18 -13.25 19.09
CA LYS A 241 -10.18 -14.20 19.58
C LYS A 241 -9.55 -15.20 20.54
N ASN A 242 -9.95 -15.16 21.81
CA ASN A 242 -9.45 -16.06 22.84
C ASN A 242 -10.07 -17.46 22.70
N GLY A 243 -9.41 -18.47 23.28
CA GLY A 243 -9.88 -19.87 23.25
C GLY A 243 -11.23 -20.10 23.94
N ASP A 244 -11.63 -19.22 24.86
CA ASP A 244 -12.95 -19.22 25.50
C ASP A 244 -14.04 -18.51 24.67
N GLY A 245 -13.67 -18.00 23.48
CA GLY A 245 -14.56 -17.27 22.58
C GLY A 245 -14.70 -15.78 22.87
N SER A 246 -14.06 -15.26 23.93
CA SER A 246 -14.02 -13.82 24.22
C SER A 246 -13.08 -13.06 23.27
N TRP A 247 -13.17 -11.73 23.31
CA TRP A 247 -12.35 -10.83 22.50
C TRP A 247 -11.47 -9.95 23.37
N THR A 248 -10.24 -9.72 22.93
CA THR A 248 -9.29 -8.78 23.53
C THR A 248 -8.60 -7.96 22.44
N ALA A 249 -8.15 -6.75 22.79
CA ALA A 249 -7.28 -5.96 21.94
C ALA A 249 -5.81 -6.27 22.24
N ALA A 250 -4.97 -6.34 21.21
CA ALA A 250 -3.53 -6.51 21.33
C ALA A 250 -2.79 -5.59 20.37
N LYS A 251 -1.53 -5.26 20.69
CA LYS A 251 -0.64 -4.58 19.73
C LYS A 251 0.01 -5.60 18.80
N LEU A 252 0.33 -5.14 17.60
CA LEU A 252 1.28 -5.81 16.72
C LEU A 252 2.68 -5.69 17.36
N CYS A 253 3.07 -6.69 18.13
CA CYS A 253 4.36 -6.69 18.83
C CYS A 253 5.50 -7.04 17.86
N GLY A 254 6.49 -6.14 17.74
CA GLY A 254 7.79 -6.46 17.14
C GLY A 254 8.62 -7.32 18.10
N GLY A 255 8.63 -8.63 17.88
CA GLY A 255 9.35 -9.62 18.69
C GLY A 255 8.43 -10.35 19.66
N GLU A 256 8.56 -11.69 19.68
CA GLU A 256 7.81 -12.70 20.44
C GLU A 256 6.60 -12.18 21.22
N ALA A 257 5.40 -12.57 20.78
CA ALA A 257 4.14 -12.32 21.48
C ALA A 257 4.23 -12.76 22.96
N LYS A 258 4.62 -11.84 23.83
CA LYS A 258 4.40 -11.97 25.26
C LYS A 258 2.99 -11.47 25.51
N ASN A 259 2.10 -12.42 25.80
CA ASN A 259 0.83 -12.18 26.46
C ASN A 259 1.08 -11.25 27.66
N THR A 260 0.86 -9.96 27.47
CA THR A 260 0.80 -8.99 28.56
C THR A 260 -0.66 -8.82 28.87
N SER A 261 -1.14 -9.59 29.84
CA SER A 261 -2.38 -9.29 30.55
C SER A 261 -2.19 -7.94 31.23
N TYR A 262 -2.93 -6.92 30.81
CA TYR A 262 -3.05 -5.71 31.60
C TYR A 262 -3.92 -6.04 32.82
N ALA A 263 -3.36 -5.81 34.01
CA ALA A 263 -4.03 -5.96 35.30
C ALA A 263 -5.02 -4.82 35.53
#